data_AF-A0A9E3CL96-F1
#
_entry.id   AF-A0A9E3CL96-F1
#
_cell.length_a   1.000
_cell.length_b   1.000
_cell.length_c   1.000
_cell.angle_alpha   90.00
_cell.angle_beta   90.00
_cell.angle_gamma   90.00
#
_symmetry.space_group_name_H-M   'P 1'
#
loop_
_entity.id
_entity.type
_entity.pdbx_description
1 polymer ?
#
loop_
_entity_poly.entity_id
_entity_poly.type
_entity_poly.pdbx_seq_one_letter_code
_entity_poly.pdbx_strand_id
1 'polypeptide(L)'
;MHAAAGFAAAVTTSAMRRALRRADDGKALDPTEVEILLGASGADLAALTAVAGRVRDAGLEALGRPHTVTYSRKVFIPLTRLCRDRCHYCTFATTPGRVPAPYLSPDEVLAIAREGAAKGCKEALFTLGDRPEDRWEAAKDWLAEQGYDSTLGYVRAMAIRVLEETGLLPHLNPGVMTWEDLQRLKPVAPSMGLMLETTADVAAHRGSPDKVPAVRLRSIEDAGRSNIAFTTGLLVGIGETAADRVESLFALRALARQYGHIQEVIIQNFRAKPDTAMRTAHDLDLDEYVATVASARLVLGSQVRVQAPPNLVDLDECRRLLAAGIDDWG
;
A
#
# COMPACT_ATOMS: atom_id res chain seq x y z
N MET A 1 -22.19 14.35 24.55
CA MET A 1 -22.96 13.12 24.86
C MET A 1 -23.76 12.72 23.62
N HIS A 2 -23.26 11.77 22.84
CA HIS A 2 -24.06 10.76 22.13
C HIS A 2 -23.11 9.63 21.71
N ALA A 3 -23.60 8.42 21.93
CA ALA A 3 -22.85 7.18 22.06
C ALA A 3 -22.47 6.57 20.72
N ALA A 4 -21.28 5.97 20.68
CA ALA A 4 -20.96 4.79 19.88
C ALA A 4 -19.75 4.08 20.51
N ALA A 5 -19.87 3.72 21.80
CA ALA A 5 -19.05 2.63 22.33
C ALA A 5 -19.78 1.34 21.94
N GLY A 6 -19.52 0.86 20.73
CA GLY A 6 -19.79 -0.53 20.42
C GLY A 6 -19.01 -1.36 21.43
N PHE A 7 -19.70 -2.22 22.17
CA PHE A 7 -19.06 -3.21 23.02
C PHE A 7 -18.21 -4.11 22.11
N ALA A 8 -16.94 -3.78 21.91
CA ALA A 8 -15.95 -4.76 21.51
C ALA A 8 -15.94 -5.79 22.64
N ALA A 9 -16.61 -6.92 22.43
CA ALA A 9 -16.61 -8.00 23.41
C ALA A 9 -15.14 -8.34 23.69
N ALA A 10 -14.72 -8.23 24.95
CA ALA A 10 -13.35 -8.54 25.34
C ALA A 10 -12.98 -9.92 24.79
N VAL A 11 -11.91 -9.99 24.00
CA VAL A 11 -11.44 -11.23 23.39
C VAL A 11 -11.18 -12.23 24.50
N THR A 12 -12.00 -13.28 24.57
CA THR A 12 -11.85 -14.29 25.61
C THR A 12 -10.69 -15.22 25.25
N THR A 13 -9.98 -15.73 26.26
CA THR A 13 -8.89 -16.70 26.06
C THR A 13 -9.36 -17.94 25.30
N SER A 14 -10.62 -18.36 25.46
CA SER A 14 -11.19 -19.48 24.72
C SER A 14 -11.42 -19.15 23.24
N ALA A 15 -11.86 -17.94 22.91
CA ALA A 15 -12.03 -17.48 21.54
C ALA A 15 -10.68 -17.37 20.81
N MET A 16 -9.67 -16.76 21.45
CA MET A 16 -8.30 -16.67 20.92
C MET A 16 -7.71 -18.05 20.64
N ARG A 17 -7.78 -18.97 21.60
CA ARG A 17 -7.30 -20.35 21.44
C ARG A 17 -8.00 -21.07 20.29
N ARG A 18 -9.31 -20.86 20.10
CA ARG A 18 -10.07 -21.46 19.00
C ARG A 18 -9.63 -20.90 17.65
N ALA A 19 -9.47 -19.59 17.53
CA ALA A 19 -9.04 -18.93 16.30
C ALA A 19 -7.63 -19.38 15.89
N LEU A 20 -6.68 -19.38 16.85
CA LEU A 20 -5.32 -19.88 16.65
C LEU A 20 -5.30 -21.35 16.20
N ARG A 21 -6.07 -22.22 16.87
CA ARG A 21 -6.15 -23.63 16.48
C ARG A 21 -6.68 -23.81 15.06
N ARG A 22 -7.70 -23.05 14.67
CA ARG A 22 -8.24 -23.12 13.31
C ARG A 22 -7.25 -22.62 12.27
N ALA A 23 -6.50 -21.56 12.59
CA ALA A 23 -5.42 -21.07 11.74
C ALA A 23 -4.33 -22.14 11.58
N ASP A 24 -3.93 -22.80 12.67
CA ASP A 24 -2.95 -23.89 12.67
C ASP A 24 -3.40 -25.11 11.86
N ASP A 25 -4.68 -25.48 11.98
CA ASP A 25 -5.33 -26.55 11.21
C ASP A 25 -5.53 -26.19 9.71
N GLY A 26 -5.06 -25.02 9.27
CA GLY A 26 -5.18 -24.53 7.89
C GLY A 26 -6.62 -24.24 7.45
N LYS A 27 -7.52 -23.96 8.40
CA LYS A 27 -8.93 -23.66 8.08
C LYS A 27 -9.06 -22.23 7.57
N ALA A 28 -10.03 -22.02 6.67
CA ALA A 28 -10.43 -20.68 6.30
C ALA A 28 -10.99 -19.95 7.54
N LEU A 29 -10.40 -18.81 7.86
CA LEU A 29 -10.84 -17.93 8.94
C LEU A 29 -11.96 -17.02 8.44
N ASP A 30 -12.95 -16.79 9.29
CA ASP A 30 -14.00 -15.79 9.09
C ASP A 30 -13.57 -14.42 9.65
N PRO A 31 -14.30 -13.33 9.33
CA PRO A 31 -13.96 -12.00 9.84
C PRO A 31 -13.84 -11.90 11.36
N THR A 32 -14.74 -12.56 12.11
CA THR A 32 -14.73 -12.53 13.58
C THR A 32 -13.49 -13.21 14.15
N GLU A 33 -13.06 -14.34 13.56
CA GLU A 33 -11.84 -15.03 13.96
C GLU A 33 -10.60 -14.19 13.69
N VAL A 34 -10.55 -13.47 12.58
CA VAL A 34 -9.44 -12.56 12.27
C VAL A 34 -9.42 -11.36 13.21
N GLU A 35 -10.58 -10.78 13.52
CA GLU A 35 -10.69 -9.68 14.48
C GLU A 35 -10.16 -10.09 15.87
N ILE A 36 -10.48 -11.32 16.31
CA ILE A 36 -9.92 -11.91 17.52
C ILE A 36 -8.39 -11.98 17.45
N LEU A 37 -7.83 -12.48 16.33
CA LEU A 37 -6.38 -12.63 16.15
C LEU A 37 -5.63 -11.29 16.13
N LEU A 38 -6.28 -10.20 15.68
CA LEU A 38 -5.69 -8.86 15.76
C LEU A 38 -5.41 -8.43 17.21
N GLY A 39 -6.14 -8.97 18.18
CA GLY A 39 -5.92 -8.74 19.61
C GLY A 39 -4.86 -9.64 20.27
N ALA A 40 -4.13 -10.45 19.49
CA ALA A 40 -3.12 -11.35 20.03
C ALA A 40 -1.93 -10.59 20.64
N SER A 41 -1.51 -11.02 21.83
CA SER A 41 -0.34 -10.48 22.54
C SER A 41 0.44 -11.60 23.22
N GLY A 42 1.70 -11.32 23.61
CA GLY A 42 2.54 -12.28 24.34
C GLY A 42 2.62 -13.66 23.66
N ALA A 43 2.25 -14.71 24.39
CA ALA A 43 2.30 -16.09 23.89
C ALA A 43 1.34 -16.34 22.72
N ASP A 44 0.18 -15.68 22.69
CA ASP A 44 -0.79 -15.81 21.60
C ASP A 44 -0.26 -15.16 20.31
N LEU A 45 0.45 -14.03 20.43
CA LEU A 45 1.11 -13.38 19.30
C LEU A 45 2.26 -14.23 18.74
N ALA A 46 3.05 -14.87 19.62
CA ALA A 46 4.08 -15.82 19.22
C ALA A 46 3.48 -17.03 18.47
N ALA A 47 2.33 -17.54 18.92
CA ALA A 47 1.62 -18.61 18.22
C ALA A 47 1.08 -18.15 16.85
N LEU A 48 0.46 -16.96 16.79
CA LEU A 48 -0.06 -16.38 15.54
C LEU A 48 1.03 -16.20 14.49
N THR A 49 2.14 -15.56 14.87
CA THR A 49 3.29 -15.34 13.97
C THR A 49 3.89 -16.67 13.50
N ALA A 50 4.00 -17.68 14.36
CA ALA A 50 4.47 -19.00 13.94
C ALA A 50 3.59 -19.64 12.85
N VAL A 51 2.26 -19.52 12.97
CA VAL A 51 1.32 -20.01 11.94
C VAL A 51 1.47 -19.20 10.65
N ALA A 52 1.51 -17.87 10.73
CA ALA A 52 1.68 -17.00 9.56
C ALA A 52 3.01 -17.27 8.83
N GLY A 53 4.09 -17.50 9.57
CA GLY A 53 5.40 -17.92 9.05
C GLY A 53 5.32 -19.21 8.23
N ARG A 54 4.59 -20.23 8.70
CA ARG A 54 4.36 -21.47 7.94
C ARG A 54 3.58 -21.23 6.65
N VAL A 55 2.56 -20.37 6.66
CA VAL A 55 1.81 -20.03 5.44
C VAL A 55 2.69 -19.30 4.43
N ARG A 56 3.57 -18.40 4.91
CA ARG A 56 4.59 -17.72 4.10
C ARG A 56 5.56 -18.71 3.48
N ASP A 57 6.11 -19.61 4.29
CA ASP A 57 7.09 -20.62 3.85
C ASP A 57 6.48 -21.57 2.82
N ALA A 58 5.26 -22.05 3.03
CA ALA A 58 4.54 -22.87 2.04
C ALA A 58 4.35 -22.14 0.70
N GLY A 59 4.12 -20.83 0.73
CA GLY A 59 4.05 -20.00 -0.48
C GLY A 59 5.38 -19.89 -1.22
N LEU A 60 6.47 -19.73 -0.47
CA LEU A 60 7.82 -19.69 -1.01
C LEU A 60 8.27 -21.04 -1.58
N GLU A 61 7.95 -22.14 -0.90
CA GLU A 61 8.19 -23.50 -1.37
C GLU A 61 7.45 -23.79 -2.69
N ALA A 62 6.17 -23.40 -2.78
CA ALA A 62 5.38 -23.56 -4.00
C ALA A 62 5.95 -22.80 -5.20
N LEU A 63 6.71 -21.72 -4.98
CA LEU A 63 7.41 -20.95 -6.00
C LEU A 63 8.83 -21.49 -6.29
N GLY A 64 9.29 -22.52 -5.58
CA GLY A 64 10.67 -23.04 -5.69
C GLY A 64 11.72 -22.11 -5.08
N ARG A 65 11.34 -21.28 -4.09
CA ARG A 65 12.17 -20.23 -3.49
C ARG A 65 12.21 -20.31 -1.96
N PRO A 66 12.47 -21.50 -1.36
CA PRO A 66 12.44 -21.67 0.08
C PRO A 66 13.39 -20.67 0.77
N HIS A 67 12.95 -20.13 1.91
CA HIS A 67 13.71 -19.18 2.73
C HIS A 67 14.20 -17.90 2.02
N THR A 68 13.64 -17.56 0.86
CA THR A 68 14.01 -16.37 0.10
C THR A 68 13.06 -15.23 0.41
N VAL A 69 13.61 -14.09 0.83
CA VAL A 69 12.87 -12.82 0.94
C VAL A 69 13.28 -11.94 -0.24
N THR A 70 12.30 -11.31 -0.89
CA THR A 70 12.54 -10.49 -2.08
C THR A 70 12.59 -9.00 -1.78
N TYR A 71 13.12 -8.27 -2.75
CA TYR A 71 13.01 -6.82 -2.86
C TYR A 71 13.27 -6.44 -4.32
N SER A 72 12.71 -5.32 -4.77
CA SER A 72 12.98 -4.74 -6.08
C SER A 72 13.94 -3.56 -5.93
N ARG A 73 15.09 -3.64 -6.61
CA ARG A 73 15.97 -2.48 -6.76
C ARG A 73 15.30 -1.48 -7.68
N LYS A 74 14.77 -0.41 -7.12
CA LYS A 74 14.03 0.61 -7.86
C LYS A 74 14.52 2.02 -7.55
N VAL A 75 14.40 2.90 -8.54
CA VAL A 75 14.63 4.33 -8.36
C VAL A 75 13.30 5.05 -8.17
N PHE A 76 13.27 6.01 -7.25
CA PHE A 76 12.07 6.76 -6.91
C PHE A 76 12.01 8.06 -7.73
N ILE A 77 10.96 8.22 -8.54
CA ILE A 77 10.71 9.40 -9.37
C ILE A 77 9.50 10.14 -8.81
N PRO A 78 9.70 11.18 -7.98
CA PRO A 78 8.61 12.00 -7.43
C PRO A 78 8.11 13.00 -8.47
N LEU A 79 7.41 12.52 -9.50
CA LEU A 79 7.07 13.31 -10.69
C LEU A 79 6.40 14.65 -10.35
N THR A 80 5.53 14.65 -9.33
CA THR A 80 5.05 15.87 -8.69
C THR A 80 4.80 15.63 -7.22
N ARG A 81 5.05 16.64 -6.39
CA ARG A 81 4.67 16.66 -4.98
C ARG A 81 3.39 17.46 -4.73
N LEU A 82 2.76 17.97 -5.77
CA LEU A 82 1.45 18.59 -5.66
C LEU A 82 0.38 17.49 -5.63
N CYS A 83 -0.69 17.73 -4.89
CA CYS A 83 -1.79 16.79 -4.76
C CYS A 83 -3.10 17.56 -4.52
N ARG A 84 -4.23 17.03 -5.01
CA ARG A 84 -5.54 17.58 -4.62
C ARG A 84 -5.93 17.17 -3.21
N ASP A 85 -5.54 15.98 -2.77
CA ASP A 85 -5.79 15.48 -1.43
C ASP A 85 -5.05 16.24 -0.32
N ARG A 86 -5.51 16.04 0.92
CA ARG A 86 -4.96 16.63 2.16
C ARG A 86 -4.81 15.57 3.24
N CYS A 87 -4.28 14.40 2.91
CA CYS A 87 -4.10 13.31 3.85
C CYS A 87 -3.29 13.77 5.07
N HIS A 88 -3.87 13.69 6.26
CA HIS A 88 -3.32 14.30 7.47
C HIS A 88 -2.03 13.63 7.98
N TYR A 89 -1.71 12.42 7.51
CA TYR A 89 -0.47 11.69 7.77
C TYR A 89 0.61 11.89 6.70
N CYS A 90 0.28 12.48 5.55
CA CYS A 90 1.15 12.49 4.39
C CYS A 90 2.24 13.56 4.50
N THR A 91 3.51 13.15 4.37
CA THR A 91 4.67 14.06 4.29
C THR A 91 5.08 14.37 2.85
N PHE A 92 4.51 13.66 1.87
CA PHE A 92 4.89 13.77 0.47
C PHE A 92 4.30 15.04 -0.17
N ALA A 93 2.99 15.22 -0.03
CA ALA A 93 2.25 16.31 -0.64
C ALA A 93 2.67 17.68 -0.08
N THR A 94 2.79 18.67 -0.96
CA THR A 94 3.17 20.05 -0.62
C THR A 94 2.36 21.04 -1.47
N THR A 95 2.68 22.33 -1.35
CA THR A 95 2.01 23.42 -2.07
C THR A 95 2.91 23.99 -3.18
N PRO A 96 2.35 24.64 -4.21
CA PRO A 96 3.12 25.20 -5.33
C PRO A 96 4.26 26.13 -4.89
N GLY A 97 4.06 26.97 -3.88
CA GLY A 97 5.09 27.89 -3.38
C GLY A 97 6.25 27.23 -2.62
N ARG A 98 6.23 25.90 -2.44
CA ARG A 98 7.29 25.12 -1.77
C ARG A 98 8.07 24.21 -2.73
N VAL A 99 7.81 24.30 -4.03
CA VAL A 99 8.52 23.55 -5.07
C VAL A 99 9.05 24.52 -6.13
N PRO A 100 10.22 24.24 -6.74
CA PRO A 100 10.75 25.08 -7.80
C PRO A 100 9.92 25.01 -9.08
N ALA A 101 9.26 23.87 -9.33
CA ALA A 101 8.34 23.64 -10.43
C ALA A 101 7.20 22.68 -10.00
N PRO A 102 6.00 22.77 -10.61
CA PRO A 102 4.88 21.87 -10.31
C PRO A 102 5.16 20.39 -10.58
N TYR A 103 5.97 20.07 -11.61
CA TYR A 103 6.39 18.72 -11.96
C TYR A 103 7.88 18.70 -12.28
N LEU A 104 8.49 17.52 -12.17
CA LEU A 104 9.82 17.28 -12.76
C LEU A 104 9.73 17.40 -14.28
N SER A 105 10.70 18.09 -14.87
CA SER A 105 10.89 18.14 -16.31
C SER A 105 11.30 16.77 -16.87
N PRO A 106 11.15 16.56 -18.19
CA PRO A 106 11.53 15.30 -18.80
C PRO A 106 13.03 14.95 -18.63
N ASP A 107 13.90 15.97 -18.58
CA ASP A 107 15.34 15.77 -18.39
C ASP A 107 15.68 15.40 -16.93
N GLU A 108 14.99 15.98 -15.95
CA GLU A 108 15.13 15.61 -14.53
C GLU A 108 14.67 14.17 -14.29
N VAL A 109 13.53 13.78 -14.88
CA VAL A 109 13.02 12.40 -14.82
C VAL A 109 14.06 11.41 -15.36
N LEU A 110 14.63 11.70 -16.53
CA LEU A 110 15.64 10.84 -17.14
C LEU A 110 16.97 10.84 -16.42
N ALA A 111 17.39 11.96 -15.83
CA ALA A 111 18.59 12.00 -15.01
C ALA A 111 18.48 11.03 -13.83
N ILE A 112 17.34 11.07 -13.12
CA ILE A 112 17.05 10.13 -12.02
C ILE A 112 17.02 8.69 -12.53
N ALA A 113 16.32 8.42 -13.63
CA ALA A 113 16.20 7.08 -14.19
C ALA A 113 17.56 6.52 -14.63
N ARG A 114 18.40 7.32 -15.30
CA ARG A 114 19.75 6.91 -15.72
C ARG A 114 20.66 6.64 -14.53
N GLU A 115 20.58 7.44 -13.46
CA GLU A 115 21.31 7.16 -12.21
C GLU A 115 20.86 5.83 -11.59
N GLY A 116 19.55 5.57 -11.54
CA GLY A 116 18.99 4.30 -11.09
C GLY A 116 19.51 3.11 -11.91
N ALA A 117 19.43 3.21 -13.24
CA ALA A 117 19.92 2.20 -14.17
C ALA A 117 21.42 1.92 -13.97
N ALA A 118 22.24 2.97 -13.82
CA ALA A 118 23.67 2.85 -13.56
C ALA A 118 23.99 2.13 -12.22
N LYS A 119 23.10 2.24 -11.22
CA LYS A 119 23.17 1.51 -9.94
C LYS A 119 22.55 0.11 -10.00
N GLY A 120 22.08 -0.33 -11.17
CA GLY A 120 21.49 -1.64 -11.38
C GLY A 120 20.05 -1.78 -10.90
N CYS A 121 19.32 -0.67 -10.76
CA CYS A 121 17.86 -0.73 -10.60
C CYS A 121 17.21 -1.44 -11.80
N LYS A 122 16.07 -2.05 -11.56
CA LYS A 122 15.23 -2.72 -12.57
C LYS A 122 13.95 -1.95 -12.85
N GLU A 123 13.49 -1.19 -11.87
CA GLU A 123 12.24 -0.46 -11.94
C GLU A 123 12.44 1.03 -11.68
N ALA A 124 11.56 1.83 -12.29
CA ALA A 124 11.36 3.23 -12.01
C ALA A 124 9.99 3.42 -11.36
N LEU A 125 10.00 3.70 -10.05
CA LEU A 125 8.80 3.93 -9.26
C LEU A 125 8.35 5.38 -9.44
N PHE A 126 7.33 5.60 -10.25
CA PHE A 126 6.66 6.89 -10.39
C PHE A 126 5.71 7.08 -9.20
N THR A 127 5.98 8.09 -8.38
CA THR A 127 5.14 8.47 -7.24
C THR A 127 4.76 9.93 -7.37
N LEU A 128 3.49 10.23 -7.12
CA LEU A 128 2.93 11.55 -7.32
C LEU A 128 1.68 11.75 -6.45
N GLY A 129 1.22 12.99 -6.34
CA GLY A 129 -0.10 13.27 -5.79
C GLY A 129 -1.20 13.11 -6.85
N ASP A 130 -2.40 12.80 -6.37
CA ASP A 130 -3.59 12.62 -7.20
C ASP A 130 -4.04 13.98 -7.78
N ARG A 131 -4.17 14.00 -9.11
CA ARG A 131 -4.79 15.07 -9.93
C ARG A 131 -4.59 16.49 -9.37
N PRO A 132 -3.35 16.95 -9.13
CA PRO A 132 -3.09 18.28 -8.58
C PRO A 132 -3.69 19.41 -9.41
N GLU A 133 -3.88 19.22 -10.72
CA GLU A 133 -4.52 20.14 -11.65
C GLU A 133 -5.97 20.50 -11.29
N ASP A 134 -6.66 19.66 -10.52
CA ASP A 134 -8.03 19.92 -10.06
C ASP A 134 -8.09 20.88 -8.87
N ARG A 135 -6.94 21.15 -8.24
CA ARG A 135 -6.83 22.02 -7.05
C ARG A 135 -5.92 23.22 -7.27
N TRP A 136 -4.87 23.05 -8.06
CA TRP A 136 -3.79 24.03 -8.19
C TRP A 136 -3.73 24.51 -9.64
N GLU A 137 -4.12 25.76 -9.89
CA GLU A 137 -3.96 26.37 -11.22
C GLU A 137 -2.51 26.30 -11.71
N ALA A 138 -1.52 26.46 -10.83
CA ALA A 138 -0.11 26.28 -11.20
C ALA A 138 0.21 24.90 -11.80
N ALA A 139 -0.46 23.84 -11.35
CA ALA A 139 -0.27 22.50 -11.93
C ALA A 139 -0.97 22.36 -13.28
N LYS A 140 -2.16 22.97 -13.42
CA LYS A 140 -2.95 22.98 -14.65
C LYS A 140 -2.28 23.81 -15.76
N ASP A 141 -1.84 25.02 -15.43
CA ASP A 141 -1.14 25.93 -16.34
C ASP A 141 0.15 25.30 -16.85
N TRP A 142 0.94 24.71 -15.93
CA TRP A 142 2.17 24.01 -16.31
C TRP A 142 1.91 22.85 -17.27
N LEU A 143 0.89 22.02 -17.01
CA LEU A 143 0.53 20.93 -17.92
C LEU A 143 0.15 21.45 -19.31
N ALA A 144 -0.66 22.50 -19.37
CA ALA A 144 -1.07 23.13 -20.63
C ALA A 144 0.13 23.71 -21.41
N GLU A 145 1.07 24.38 -20.73
CA GLU A 145 2.32 24.89 -21.32
C GLU A 145 3.20 23.75 -21.88
N GLN A 146 3.20 22.60 -21.22
CA GLN A 146 3.91 21.40 -21.68
C GLN A 146 3.12 20.59 -22.72
N GLY A 147 1.89 21.00 -23.07
CA GLY A 147 1.05 20.33 -24.06
C GLY A 147 0.35 19.07 -23.56
N TYR A 148 0.07 18.97 -22.26
CA TYR A 148 -0.65 17.86 -21.64
C TYR A 148 -1.99 18.30 -21.04
N ASP A 149 -3.03 17.50 -21.27
CA ASP A 149 -4.37 17.77 -20.74
C ASP A 149 -4.57 17.27 -19.30
N SER A 150 -3.65 16.45 -18.78
CA SER A 150 -3.75 15.87 -17.44
C SER A 150 -2.41 15.37 -16.92
N THR A 151 -2.31 15.25 -15.59
CA THR A 151 -1.17 14.63 -14.90
C THR A 151 -0.91 13.22 -15.42
N LEU A 152 -1.96 12.41 -15.62
CA LEU A 152 -1.79 11.03 -16.09
C LEU A 152 -1.33 10.96 -17.55
N GLY A 153 -1.70 11.94 -18.38
CA GLY A 153 -1.12 12.12 -19.71
C GLY A 153 0.38 12.35 -19.66
N TYR A 154 0.83 13.20 -18.73
CA TYR A 154 2.26 13.45 -18.52
C TYR A 154 3.01 12.24 -17.94
N VAL A 155 2.42 11.54 -16.96
CA VAL A 155 2.96 10.27 -16.41
C VAL A 155 3.20 9.28 -17.54
N ARG A 156 2.23 9.09 -18.45
CA ARG A 156 2.38 8.18 -19.59
C ARG A 156 3.56 8.55 -20.47
N ALA A 157 3.71 9.83 -20.81
CA ALA A 157 4.81 10.29 -21.65
C ALA A 157 6.17 10.03 -20.97
N MET A 158 6.28 10.31 -19.67
CA MET A 158 7.50 10.09 -18.91
C MET A 158 7.82 8.60 -18.72
N ALA A 159 6.81 7.76 -18.50
CA ALA A 159 6.98 6.31 -18.43
C ALA A 159 7.53 5.73 -19.74
N ILE A 160 7.05 6.20 -20.90
CA ILE A 160 7.58 5.82 -22.22
C ILE A 160 9.05 6.18 -22.32
N ARG A 161 9.41 7.44 -22.03
CA ARG A 161 10.81 7.88 -22.10
C ARG A 161 11.73 7.08 -21.19
N VAL A 162 11.30 6.83 -19.95
CA VAL A 162 12.10 6.02 -19.02
C VAL A 162 12.30 4.60 -19.55
N LEU A 163 11.23 3.96 -20.02
CA LEU A 163 11.30 2.60 -20.56
C LEU A 163 12.24 2.54 -21.78
N GLU A 164 12.05 3.43 -22.76
CA GLU A 164 12.78 3.42 -24.03
C GLU A 164 14.25 3.87 -23.88
N GLU A 165 14.52 4.87 -23.05
CA GLU A 165 15.85 5.48 -22.96
C GLU A 165 16.75 4.87 -21.87
N THR A 166 16.17 4.14 -20.90
CA THR A 166 16.95 3.56 -19.79
C THR A 166 16.76 2.06 -19.61
N GLY A 167 15.71 1.47 -20.21
CA GLY A 167 15.34 0.08 -20.02
C GLY A 167 14.76 -0.23 -18.63
N LEU A 168 14.59 0.75 -17.75
CA LEU A 168 13.90 0.57 -16.47
C LEU A 168 12.40 0.36 -16.70
N LEU A 169 11.83 -0.57 -15.94
CA LEU A 169 10.41 -0.89 -15.97
C LEU A 169 9.60 0.11 -15.13
N PRO A 170 8.65 0.86 -15.73
CA PRO A 170 7.84 1.80 -14.95
C PRO A 170 6.85 1.08 -14.03
N HIS A 171 6.92 1.36 -12.72
CA HIS A 171 5.85 1.06 -11.77
C HIS A 171 5.13 2.36 -11.43
N LEU A 172 3.83 2.44 -11.72
CA LEU A 172 3.07 3.69 -11.56
C LEU A 172 2.21 3.66 -10.30
N ASN A 173 2.42 4.62 -9.40
CA ASN A 173 1.53 4.90 -8.27
C ASN A 173 0.89 6.29 -8.40
N PRO A 174 -0.02 6.49 -9.38
CA PRO A 174 -0.50 7.82 -9.73
C PRO A 174 -1.82 8.21 -9.06
N GLY A 175 -2.24 7.47 -8.04
CA GLY A 175 -3.51 7.72 -7.36
C GLY A 175 -4.71 7.03 -8.02
N VAL A 176 -5.90 7.56 -7.78
CA VAL A 176 -7.14 7.02 -8.32
C VAL A 176 -7.17 7.15 -9.85
N MET A 177 -7.35 6.01 -10.51
CA MET A 177 -7.41 5.88 -11.96
C MET A 177 -8.82 5.47 -12.39
N THR A 178 -9.30 6.08 -13.47
CA THR A 178 -10.47 5.55 -14.18
C THR A 178 -10.08 4.31 -14.99
N TRP A 179 -11.08 3.54 -15.45
CA TRP A 179 -10.82 2.43 -16.36
C TRP A 179 -10.08 2.86 -17.64
N GLU A 180 -10.41 4.05 -18.18
CA GLU A 180 -9.74 4.60 -19.35
C GLU A 180 -8.27 4.95 -19.06
N ASP A 181 -8.00 5.56 -17.90
CA ASP A 181 -6.63 5.84 -17.46
C ASP A 181 -5.80 4.55 -17.39
N LEU A 182 -6.36 3.49 -16.81
CA LEU A 182 -5.72 2.17 -16.73
C LEU A 182 -5.42 1.60 -18.13
N GLN A 183 -6.35 1.68 -19.09
CA GLN A 183 -6.11 1.22 -20.45
C GLN A 183 -5.00 2.01 -21.15
N ARG A 184 -4.94 3.32 -20.92
CA ARG A 184 -3.92 4.20 -21.52
C ARG A 184 -2.52 3.95 -20.94
N LEU A 185 -2.44 3.63 -19.65
CA LEU A 185 -1.18 3.41 -18.92
C LEU A 185 -0.65 1.98 -19.02
N LYS A 186 -1.52 0.97 -19.13
CA LYS A 186 -1.13 -0.45 -19.17
C LYS A 186 -0.02 -0.78 -20.18
N PRO A 187 -0.01 -0.23 -21.42
CA PRO A 187 1.05 -0.55 -22.39
C PRO A 187 2.45 -0.09 -21.99
N VAL A 188 2.57 0.83 -21.02
CA VAL A 188 3.84 1.48 -20.65
C VAL A 188 4.26 1.17 -19.21
N ALA A 189 3.49 0.35 -18.50
CA ALA A 189 3.73 0.03 -17.09
C ALA A 189 3.41 -1.45 -16.83
N PRO A 190 4.43 -2.32 -16.61
CA PRO A 190 4.21 -3.72 -16.26
C PRO A 190 3.43 -3.90 -14.95
N SER A 191 3.52 -2.93 -14.04
CA SER A 191 2.75 -2.91 -12.80
C SER A 191 2.36 -1.49 -12.40
N MET A 192 1.29 -1.39 -11.63
CA MET A 192 0.79 -0.14 -11.07
C MET A 192 0.35 -0.38 -9.62
N GLY A 193 0.05 0.68 -8.89
CA GLY A 193 -0.44 0.52 -7.54
C GLY A 193 -1.28 1.66 -7.02
N LEU A 194 -2.06 1.33 -6.00
CA LEU A 194 -2.89 2.23 -5.22
C LEU A 194 -3.12 1.61 -3.85
N MET A 195 -2.60 2.22 -2.79
CA MET A 195 -2.91 1.81 -1.41
C MET A 195 -4.42 1.92 -1.17
N LEU A 196 -5.08 0.89 -0.65
CA LEU A 196 -6.46 1.02 -0.18
C LEU A 196 -6.52 1.94 1.06
N GLU A 197 -5.47 1.91 1.87
CA GLU A 197 -5.34 2.54 3.19
C GLU A 197 -6.28 1.91 4.23
N THR A 198 -7.59 2.06 4.05
CA THR A 198 -8.64 1.53 4.92
C THR A 198 -10.00 1.61 4.20
N THR A 199 -10.96 0.76 4.59
CA THR A 199 -12.36 0.89 4.19
C THR A 199 -13.17 1.82 5.09
N ALA A 200 -12.58 2.34 6.16
CA ALA A 200 -13.23 3.25 7.10
C ALA A 200 -13.23 4.71 6.64
N ASP A 201 -14.25 5.46 7.06
CA ASP A 201 -14.22 6.93 7.03
C ASP A 201 -13.44 7.45 8.25
N VAL A 202 -12.17 7.80 8.03
CA VAL A 202 -11.27 8.26 9.10
C VAL A 202 -11.03 9.76 9.04
N ALA A 203 -10.89 10.36 10.22
CA ALA A 203 -10.57 11.78 10.37
C ALA A 203 -9.28 12.19 9.65
N ALA A 204 -8.37 11.25 9.41
CA ALA A 204 -7.11 11.44 8.70
C ALA A 204 -7.27 11.73 7.20
N HIS A 205 -8.41 11.39 6.61
CA HIS A 205 -8.71 11.59 5.18
C HIS A 205 -9.60 12.80 4.90
N ARG A 206 -10.00 13.57 5.92
CA ARG A 206 -10.80 14.79 5.73
C ARG A 206 -10.12 15.75 4.75
N GLY A 207 -10.86 16.23 3.76
CA GLY A 207 -10.33 17.08 2.69
C GLY A 207 -9.52 16.34 1.62
N SER A 208 -9.66 15.02 1.53
CA SER A 208 -9.03 14.16 0.52
C SER A 208 -10.10 13.44 -0.31
N PRO A 209 -10.59 14.03 -1.42
CA PRO A 209 -11.65 13.44 -2.23
C PRO A 209 -11.33 12.05 -2.79
N ASP A 210 -10.06 11.69 -2.97
CA ASP A 210 -9.64 10.37 -3.48
C ASP A 210 -9.48 9.29 -2.41
N LYS A 211 -9.68 9.65 -1.15
CA LYS A 211 -9.61 8.72 -0.02
C LYS A 211 -10.96 8.09 0.33
N VAL A 212 -11.96 8.21 -0.54
CA VAL A 212 -13.24 7.49 -0.40
C VAL A 212 -13.04 6.00 -0.70
N PRO A 213 -13.32 5.08 0.24
CA PRO A 213 -13.08 3.65 0.08
C PRO A 213 -13.64 3.03 -1.19
N ALA A 214 -14.89 3.33 -1.53
CA ALA A 214 -15.55 2.79 -2.71
C ALA A 214 -14.85 3.20 -4.02
N VAL A 215 -14.29 4.41 -4.09
CA VAL A 215 -13.57 4.92 -5.26
C VAL A 215 -12.24 4.17 -5.41
N ARG A 216 -11.51 3.96 -4.30
CA ARG A 216 -10.23 3.25 -4.31
C ARG A 216 -10.40 1.77 -4.66
N LEU A 217 -11.37 1.10 -4.01
CA LEU A 217 -11.73 -0.28 -4.32
C LEU A 217 -12.13 -0.45 -5.79
N ARG A 218 -12.86 0.52 -6.35
CA ARG A 218 -13.22 0.48 -7.77
C ARG A 218 -12.00 0.59 -8.68
N SER A 219 -11.06 1.47 -8.39
CA SER A 219 -9.81 1.58 -9.16
C SER A 219 -8.98 0.30 -9.11
N ILE A 220 -8.90 -0.36 -7.94
CA ILE A 220 -8.23 -1.65 -7.77
C ILE A 220 -8.97 -2.73 -8.57
N GLU A 221 -10.30 -2.79 -8.46
CA GLU A 221 -11.13 -3.75 -9.22
C GLU A 221 -10.94 -3.60 -10.73
N ASP A 222 -10.99 -2.36 -11.24
CA ASP A 222 -10.83 -2.08 -12.66
C ASP A 222 -9.43 -2.45 -13.18
N ALA A 223 -8.39 -2.37 -12.34
CA ALA A 223 -7.06 -2.89 -12.65
C ALA A 223 -7.08 -4.43 -12.79
N GLY A 224 -7.80 -5.11 -11.90
CA GLY A 224 -8.02 -6.56 -11.98
C GLY A 224 -8.78 -6.99 -13.24
N ARG A 225 -9.87 -6.30 -13.58
CA ARG A 225 -10.62 -6.51 -14.84
C ARG A 225 -9.75 -6.29 -16.08
N SER A 226 -8.72 -5.48 -15.94
CA SER A 226 -7.77 -5.15 -17.02
C SER A 226 -6.54 -6.04 -17.03
N ASN A 227 -6.43 -7.02 -16.13
CA ASN A 227 -5.25 -7.88 -15.97
C ASN A 227 -3.95 -7.08 -15.84
N ILE A 228 -3.94 -6.09 -14.93
CA ILE A 228 -2.77 -5.27 -14.60
C ILE A 228 -2.21 -5.79 -13.27
N ALA A 229 -0.93 -6.15 -13.22
CA ALA A 229 -0.27 -6.51 -11.98
C ALA A 229 -0.30 -5.31 -11.02
N PHE A 230 -0.86 -5.50 -9.83
CA PHE A 230 -1.22 -4.39 -8.96
C PHE A 230 -0.69 -4.54 -7.54
N THR A 231 -0.12 -3.46 -7.02
CA THR A 231 0.30 -3.33 -5.61
C THR A 231 -0.71 -2.48 -4.86
N THR A 232 -1.15 -2.94 -3.70
CA THR A 232 -2.08 -2.21 -2.83
C THR A 232 -1.72 -2.47 -1.38
N GLY A 233 -2.57 -2.07 -0.42
CA GLY A 233 -2.22 -2.18 0.98
C GLY A 233 -3.07 -1.37 1.92
N LEU A 234 -2.78 -1.54 3.21
CA LEU A 234 -3.40 -0.81 4.31
C LEU A 234 -2.39 0.12 4.97
N LEU A 235 -2.89 1.23 5.50
CA LEU A 235 -2.16 2.09 6.42
C LEU A 235 -2.82 1.98 7.79
N VAL A 236 -2.09 1.41 8.73
CA VAL A 236 -2.58 0.93 10.02
C VAL A 236 -2.24 1.98 11.09
N GLY A 237 -3.23 2.39 11.88
CA GLY A 237 -3.07 3.39 12.95
C GLY A 237 -3.44 4.81 12.55
N ILE A 238 -4.36 4.99 11.59
CA ILE A 238 -4.84 6.32 11.14
C ILE A 238 -6.24 6.67 11.65
N GLY A 239 -6.77 5.86 12.56
CA GLY A 239 -8.08 6.04 13.20
C GLY A 239 -9.09 4.95 12.84
N GLU A 240 -8.69 3.96 12.05
CA GLU A 240 -9.48 2.77 11.77
C GLU A 240 -9.48 1.80 12.97
N THR A 241 -10.56 1.04 13.11
CA THR A 241 -10.73 0.00 14.13
C THR A 241 -10.19 -1.35 13.66
N ALA A 242 -10.10 -2.33 14.56
CA ALA A 242 -9.76 -3.71 14.20
C ALA A 242 -10.75 -4.29 13.17
N ALA A 243 -12.06 -4.02 13.32
CA ALA A 243 -13.08 -4.45 12.39
C ALA A 243 -12.86 -3.85 10.98
N ASP A 244 -12.47 -2.58 10.89
CA ASP A 244 -12.19 -1.92 9.61
C ASP A 244 -10.98 -2.56 8.89
N ARG A 245 -9.95 -2.96 9.65
CA ARG A 245 -8.79 -3.69 9.09
C ARG A 245 -9.21 -5.04 8.55
N VAL A 246 -10.06 -5.77 9.28
CA VAL A 246 -10.62 -7.05 8.82
C VAL A 246 -11.41 -6.85 7.54
N GLU A 247 -12.34 -5.88 7.51
CA GLU A 247 -13.12 -5.58 6.31
C GLU A 247 -12.21 -5.26 5.11
N SER A 248 -11.21 -4.42 5.32
CA SER A 248 -10.24 -4.05 4.28
C SER A 248 -9.46 -5.25 3.75
N LEU A 249 -8.96 -6.13 4.64
CA LEU A 249 -8.25 -7.35 4.24
C LEU A 249 -9.15 -8.31 3.47
N PHE A 250 -10.41 -8.47 3.86
CA PHE A 250 -11.36 -9.33 3.16
C PHE A 250 -11.80 -8.74 1.81
N ALA A 251 -11.91 -7.41 1.69
CA ALA A 251 -12.13 -6.75 0.41
C ALA A 251 -10.97 -7.01 -0.57
N LEU A 252 -9.72 -6.83 -0.11
CA LEU A 252 -8.54 -7.14 -0.91
C LEU A 252 -8.45 -8.63 -1.27
N ARG A 253 -8.75 -9.53 -0.32
CA ARG A 253 -8.81 -10.99 -0.58
C ARG A 253 -9.83 -11.33 -1.66
N ALA A 254 -11.02 -10.71 -1.64
CA ALA A 254 -12.04 -10.97 -2.65
C ALA A 254 -11.55 -10.58 -4.05
N LEU A 255 -10.96 -9.40 -4.18
CA LEU A 255 -10.38 -8.91 -5.45
C LEU A 255 -9.19 -9.76 -5.92
N ALA A 256 -8.30 -10.15 -5.00
CA ALA A 256 -7.17 -11.03 -5.30
C ALA A 256 -7.64 -12.39 -5.83
N ARG A 257 -8.63 -13.01 -5.18
CA ARG A 257 -9.18 -14.32 -5.60
C ARG A 257 -9.95 -14.24 -6.91
N GLN A 258 -10.68 -13.15 -7.14
CA GLN A 258 -11.51 -13.00 -8.33
C GLN A 258 -10.67 -12.77 -9.59
N TYR A 259 -9.60 -11.98 -9.50
CA TYR A 259 -8.87 -11.51 -10.67
C TYR A 259 -7.40 -11.93 -10.72
N GLY A 260 -6.80 -12.43 -9.63
CA GLY A 260 -5.40 -12.85 -9.57
C GLY A 260 -4.37 -11.73 -9.75
N HIS A 261 -4.82 -10.47 -9.83
CA HIS A 261 -4.01 -9.32 -10.23
C HIS A 261 -3.19 -8.69 -9.09
N ILE A 262 -3.66 -8.79 -7.84
CA ILE A 262 -2.96 -8.25 -6.66
C ILE A 262 -1.74 -9.13 -6.40
N GLN A 263 -0.56 -8.62 -6.73
CA GLN A 263 0.70 -9.34 -6.52
C GLN A 263 1.20 -9.13 -5.09
N GLU A 264 1.02 -7.91 -4.58
CA GLU A 264 1.61 -7.43 -3.34
C GLU A 264 0.57 -6.65 -2.53
N VAL A 265 0.50 -6.96 -1.22
CA VAL A 265 -0.25 -6.19 -0.24
C VAL A 265 0.72 -5.66 0.82
N ILE A 266 0.84 -4.34 0.88
CA ILE A 266 1.66 -3.64 1.86
C ILE A 266 0.83 -3.40 3.12
N ILE A 267 1.29 -3.89 4.26
CA ILE A 267 0.76 -3.50 5.56
C ILE A 267 1.72 -2.45 6.10
N GLN A 268 1.35 -1.18 6.01
CA GLN A 268 2.18 -0.07 6.45
C GLN A 268 1.70 0.44 7.81
N ASN A 269 2.63 0.67 8.73
CA ASN A 269 2.33 1.34 10.00
C ASN A 269 2.27 2.86 9.84
N PHE A 270 1.37 3.49 10.60
CA PHE A 270 1.41 4.92 10.84
C PHE A 270 2.59 5.25 11.76
N ARG A 271 3.36 6.27 11.36
CA ARG A 271 4.36 6.93 12.19
C ARG A 271 4.10 8.42 12.16
N ALA A 272 3.99 9.04 13.33
CA ALA A 272 3.84 10.48 13.46
C ALA A 272 5.06 11.20 12.88
N LYS A 273 4.80 12.31 12.19
CA LYS A 273 5.83 13.14 11.55
C LYS A 273 5.59 14.61 11.89
N PRO A 274 6.63 15.39 12.22
CA PRO A 274 6.47 16.78 12.68
C PRO A 274 5.67 17.68 11.73
N ASP A 275 5.82 17.48 10.42
CA ASP A 275 5.26 18.36 9.39
C ASP A 275 3.85 17.98 8.94
N THR A 276 3.14 17.15 9.72
CA THR A 276 1.79 16.67 9.36
C THR A 276 0.73 17.15 10.35
N ALA A 277 -0.53 17.08 9.93
CA ALA A 277 -1.66 17.40 10.82
C ALA A 277 -1.78 16.37 11.96
N MET A 278 -1.27 15.15 11.76
CA MET A 278 -1.23 14.07 12.76
C MET A 278 0.08 14.02 13.56
N ARG A 279 0.88 15.09 13.58
CA ARG A 279 2.17 15.13 14.31
C ARG A 279 2.09 14.80 15.82
N THR A 280 0.92 14.95 16.44
CA THR A 280 0.68 14.65 17.86
C THR A 280 -0.06 13.33 18.09
N ALA A 281 -0.37 12.58 17.03
CA ALA A 281 -0.95 11.25 17.16
C ALA A 281 0.14 10.26 17.65
N HIS A 282 -0.29 9.18 18.28
CA HIS A 282 0.62 8.12 18.69
C HIS A 282 1.02 7.26 17.49
N ASP A 283 2.27 6.82 17.46
CA ASP A 283 2.71 5.78 16.54
C ASP A 283 1.91 4.50 16.77
N LEU A 284 1.74 3.68 15.72
CA LEU A 284 1.15 2.36 15.86
C LEU A 284 2.02 1.49 16.79
N ASP A 285 1.37 0.81 17.73
CA ASP A 285 2.05 -0.16 18.59
C ASP A 285 2.62 -1.34 17.78
N LEU A 286 3.80 -1.80 18.17
CA LEU A 286 4.53 -2.82 17.42
C LEU A 286 3.86 -4.20 17.50
N ASP A 287 3.31 -4.58 18.65
CA ASP A 287 2.62 -5.88 18.80
C ASP A 287 1.33 -5.88 17.97
N GLU A 288 0.60 -4.78 17.99
CA GLU A 288 -0.57 -4.56 17.13
C GLU A 288 -0.21 -4.61 15.63
N TYR A 289 0.93 -4.02 15.24
CA TYR A 289 1.42 -4.06 13.87
C TYR A 289 1.77 -5.50 13.44
N VAL A 290 2.52 -6.22 14.27
CA VAL A 290 2.91 -7.63 14.03
C VAL A 290 1.68 -8.53 13.95
N ALA A 291 0.68 -8.34 14.81
CA ALA A 291 -0.59 -9.07 14.76
C ALA A 291 -1.35 -8.80 13.45
N THR A 292 -1.34 -7.55 12.98
CA THR A 292 -1.98 -7.14 11.72
C THR A 292 -1.29 -7.77 10.51
N VAL A 293 0.04 -7.78 10.46
CA VAL A 293 0.82 -8.43 9.40
C VAL A 293 0.57 -9.93 9.36
N ALA A 294 0.62 -10.60 10.52
CA ALA A 294 0.37 -12.04 10.61
C ALA A 294 -1.07 -12.39 10.18
N SER A 295 -2.04 -11.60 10.62
CA SER A 295 -3.43 -11.77 10.21
C SER A 295 -3.62 -11.54 8.71
N ALA A 296 -2.97 -10.53 8.12
CA ALA A 296 -2.98 -10.30 6.67
C ALA A 296 -2.45 -11.51 5.89
N ARG A 297 -1.33 -12.10 6.33
CA ARG A 297 -0.80 -13.35 5.73
C ARG A 297 -1.82 -14.49 5.78
N LEU A 298 -2.52 -14.68 6.89
CA LEU A 298 -3.54 -15.74 7.00
C LEU A 298 -4.76 -15.48 6.11
N VAL A 299 -5.20 -14.22 5.98
CA VAL A 299 -6.36 -13.83 5.16
C VAL A 299 -6.06 -13.94 3.67
N LEU A 300 -4.90 -13.44 3.24
CA LEU A 300 -4.47 -13.40 1.85
C LEU A 300 -3.90 -14.74 1.37
N GLY A 301 -3.53 -15.62 2.31
CA GLY A 301 -2.99 -16.94 2.04
C GLY A 301 -1.54 -16.93 1.59
N SER A 302 -1.11 -18.02 0.98
CA SER A 302 0.29 -18.24 0.59
C SER A 302 0.67 -17.67 -0.78
N GLN A 303 -0.29 -17.16 -1.56
CA GLN A 303 -0.07 -16.74 -2.96
C GLN A 303 0.24 -15.24 -3.11
N VAL A 304 -0.47 -14.38 -2.38
CA VAL A 304 -0.21 -12.93 -2.39
C VAL A 304 1.06 -12.64 -1.59
N ARG A 305 1.94 -11.78 -2.10
CA ARG A 305 3.11 -11.32 -1.34
C ARG A 305 2.67 -10.30 -0.30
N VAL A 306 3.20 -10.43 0.92
CA VAL A 306 2.88 -9.49 2.00
C VAL A 306 4.15 -8.71 2.30
N GLN A 307 4.03 -7.39 2.27
CA GLN A 307 5.12 -6.45 2.50
C GLN A 307 4.86 -5.63 3.77
N ALA A 308 5.95 -5.16 4.37
CA ALA A 308 5.94 -4.15 5.41
C ALA A 308 7.12 -3.20 5.18
N PRO A 309 6.97 -1.86 5.25
CA PRO A 309 8.05 -0.96 4.88
C PRO A 309 9.25 -1.03 5.85
N PRO A 310 10.43 -1.51 5.41
CA PRO A 310 11.59 -1.69 6.30
C PRO A 310 12.20 -0.35 6.75
N ASN A 311 11.88 0.76 6.08
CA ASN A 311 12.36 2.10 6.39
C ASN A 311 11.57 2.81 7.51
N LEU A 312 10.53 2.17 8.05
CA LEU A 312 9.68 2.71 9.13
C LEU A 312 9.86 2.00 10.47
N VAL A 313 10.80 1.05 10.52
CA VAL A 313 11.08 0.18 11.66
C VAL A 313 12.57 -0.06 11.80
N ASP A 314 13.02 -0.49 12.99
CA ASP A 314 14.42 -0.88 13.20
C ASP A 314 14.69 -2.34 12.74
N LEU A 315 15.93 -2.81 12.91
CA LEU A 315 16.34 -4.16 12.49
C LEU A 315 15.71 -5.28 13.33
N ASP A 316 15.45 -5.05 14.62
CA ASP A 316 14.80 -6.05 15.48
C ASP A 316 13.31 -6.15 15.14
N GLU A 317 12.68 -5.01 14.91
CA GLU A 317 11.32 -4.91 14.39
C GLU A 317 11.19 -5.58 13.01
N CYS A 318 12.15 -5.38 12.10
CA CYS A 318 12.21 -6.10 10.81
C CYS A 318 12.18 -7.62 11.00
N ARG A 319 12.93 -8.17 11.97
CA ARG A 319 12.92 -9.61 12.26
C ARG A 319 11.56 -10.10 12.75
N ARG A 320 10.87 -9.29 13.56
CA ARG A 320 9.50 -9.60 14.02
C ARG A 320 8.50 -9.62 12.87
N LEU A 321 8.62 -8.69 11.91
CA LEU A 321 7.76 -8.65 10.72
C LEU A 321 8.03 -9.85 9.80
N LEU A 322 9.30 -10.26 9.63
CA LEU A 322 9.66 -11.50 8.95
C LEU A 322 9.05 -12.74 9.61
N ALA A 323 9.05 -12.80 10.94
CA ALA A 323 8.37 -13.87 11.67
C ALA A 323 6.85 -13.82 11.49
N ALA A 324 6.27 -12.62 11.34
CA ALA A 324 4.85 -12.41 11.06
C ALA A 324 4.43 -12.81 9.64
N GLY A 325 5.35 -13.22 8.77
CA GLY A 325 5.01 -13.82 7.48
C GLY A 325 5.05 -12.87 6.28
N ILE A 326 5.72 -11.72 6.38
CA ILE A 326 6.16 -11.00 5.16
C ILE A 326 7.19 -11.85 4.41
N ASP A 327 7.25 -11.71 3.10
CA ASP A 327 8.21 -12.40 2.23
C ASP A 327 8.85 -11.47 1.19
N ASP A 328 8.53 -10.19 1.27
CA ASP A 328 8.97 -9.19 0.33
C ASP A 328 9.17 -7.86 1.07
N TRP A 329 10.26 -7.17 0.75
CA TRP A 329 10.63 -5.87 1.31
C TRP A 329 10.31 -4.70 0.36
N GLY A 330 9.72 -5.00 -0.79
CA GLY A 330 9.41 -4.03 -1.84
C GLY A 330 10.54 -3.89 -2.83
#